data_AF-A0A970T4A1-F1
#
_entry.id   AF-A0A970T4A1-F1
#
_cell.length_a   1.000
_cell.length_b   1.000
_cell.length_c   1.000
_cell.angle_alpha   90.00
_cell.angle_beta   90.00
_cell.angle_gamma   90.00
#
_symmetry.space_group_name_H-M   'P 1'
#
loop_
_entity.id
_entity.type
_entity.pdbx_description
1 polymer ?
#
loop_
_entity_poly.entity_id
_entity_poly.type
_entity_poly.pdbx_seq_one_letter_code
_entity_poly.pdbx_strand_id
1 'polypeptide(L)'
;MQVFNKDHPLFNDFKEEIKNGGKLSIAAASFSIYAFERLKKELSNIESFRFIYTEPTFTQLDARKERREFYIPGIKGEKAIHGTEFEMKLRNELTQKAIARECAQWIADKALFRSNITKRGMNNYMVLETGKETYVYQSFDGFTLSGLMAEKDNSLNKFAVKIDNPENINYLNAFEEIWQDNNISKEHSK
;
A
#
# COMPACT_ATOMS: atom_id res chain seq x y z
N MET A 1 13.30 -17.04 6.78
CA MET A 1 12.94 -16.48 5.47
C MET A 1 11.92 -17.38 4.80
N GLN A 2 10.81 -16.83 4.34
CA GLN A 2 9.73 -17.56 3.64
C GLN A 2 9.44 -16.89 2.29
N VAL A 3 9.07 -17.67 1.29
CA VAL A 3 8.77 -17.19 -0.08
C VAL A 3 7.31 -17.46 -0.40
N PHE A 4 6.63 -16.46 -0.95
CA PHE A 4 5.23 -16.48 -1.33
C PHE A 4 5.09 -16.40 -2.84
N ASN A 5 4.03 -17.01 -3.35
CA ASN A 5 3.63 -16.96 -4.75
C ASN A 5 2.10 -17.12 -4.85
N LYS A 6 1.57 -17.25 -6.06
CA LYS A 6 0.12 -17.45 -6.27
C LYS A 6 -0.47 -18.71 -5.60
N ASP A 7 0.34 -19.76 -5.42
CA ASP A 7 -0.09 -21.04 -4.83
C ASP A 7 0.01 -20.99 -3.30
N HIS A 8 0.90 -20.15 -2.77
CA HIS A 8 1.03 -19.82 -1.35
C HIS A 8 1.01 -18.29 -1.14
N PRO A 9 -0.18 -17.66 -1.15
CA PRO A 9 -0.31 -16.20 -1.13
C PRO A 9 0.28 -15.54 0.11
N LEU A 10 0.99 -14.43 -0.10
CA LEU A 10 1.42 -13.51 0.95
C LEU A 10 0.23 -13.08 1.83
N PHE A 11 -0.92 -12.83 1.21
CA PHE A 11 -2.16 -12.47 1.89
C PHE A 11 -2.52 -13.38 3.06
N ASN A 12 -2.34 -14.70 2.93
CA ASN A 12 -2.72 -15.65 3.97
C ASN A 12 -1.81 -15.54 5.20
N ASP A 13 -0.49 -15.55 4.98
CA ASP A 13 0.48 -15.33 6.07
C ASP A 13 0.27 -13.97 6.71
N PHE A 14 0.11 -12.92 5.91
CA PHE A 14 -0.09 -11.56 6.42
C PHE A 14 -1.34 -11.44 7.30
N LYS A 15 -2.42 -12.12 6.93
CA LYS A 15 -3.65 -12.19 7.73
C LYS A 15 -3.43 -12.89 9.08
N GLU A 16 -2.58 -13.90 9.12
CA GLU A 16 -2.25 -14.62 10.35
C GLU A 16 -1.31 -13.81 11.24
N GLU A 17 -0.36 -13.07 10.67
CA GLU A 17 0.65 -12.34 11.42
C GLU A 17 0.18 -11.00 11.99
N ILE A 18 -0.83 -10.37 11.40
CA ILE A 18 -1.42 -9.17 12.00
C ILE A 18 -2.08 -9.55 13.34
N LYS A 19 -1.46 -9.13 14.44
CA LYS A 19 -1.96 -9.28 15.80
C LYS A 19 -2.53 -7.98 16.34
N ASN A 20 -3.30 -8.11 17.43
CA ASN A 20 -3.83 -6.97 18.16
C ASN A 20 -2.69 -6.09 18.69
N GLY A 21 -2.80 -4.77 18.49
CA GLY A 21 -1.74 -3.80 18.82
C GLY A 21 -0.57 -3.78 17.84
N GLY A 22 -0.65 -4.48 16.70
CA GLY A 22 0.40 -4.45 15.69
C GLY A 22 0.57 -3.04 15.07
N LYS A 23 1.77 -2.75 14.58
CA LYS A 23 2.06 -1.51 13.83
C LYS A 23 2.52 -1.87 12.43
N LEU A 24 1.99 -1.16 11.44
CA LEU A 24 2.27 -1.43 10.05
C LEU A 24 2.85 -0.21 9.36
N SER A 25 4.04 -0.37 8.79
CA SER A 25 4.73 0.67 8.03
C SER A 25 5.03 0.16 6.63
N ILE A 26 4.37 0.72 5.61
CA ILE A 26 4.40 0.23 4.22
C ILE A 26 4.96 1.30 3.30
N ALA A 27 5.95 0.94 2.50
CA ALA A 27 6.32 1.68 1.30
C ALA A 27 5.92 0.86 0.08
N ALA A 28 4.97 1.35 -0.71
CA ALA A 28 4.56 0.66 -1.94
C ALA A 28 3.99 1.63 -2.99
N ALA A 29 3.83 1.15 -4.23
CA ALA A 29 3.39 2.02 -5.33
C ALA A 29 1.89 2.37 -5.27
N SER A 30 1.07 1.52 -4.64
CA SER A 30 -0.39 1.67 -4.63
C SER A 30 -1.02 1.11 -3.36
N PHE A 31 -2.18 1.66 -3.01
CA PHE A 31 -3.07 1.18 -1.95
C PHE A 31 -4.47 0.98 -2.53
N SER A 32 -5.10 -0.15 -2.21
CA SER A 32 -6.46 -0.47 -2.65
C SER A 32 -7.42 -0.60 -1.49
N ILE A 33 -8.58 0.05 -1.61
CA ILE A 33 -9.69 -0.11 -0.66
C ILE A 33 -10.24 -1.54 -0.62
N TYR A 34 -10.01 -2.35 -1.68
CA TYR A 34 -10.43 -3.74 -1.73
C TYR A 34 -9.47 -4.65 -0.95
N ALA A 35 -8.17 -4.36 -0.98
CA ALA A 35 -7.21 -5.02 -0.10
C ALA A 35 -7.50 -4.68 1.37
N PHE A 36 -7.83 -3.41 1.65
CA PHE A 36 -8.34 -3.00 2.96
C PHE A 36 -9.58 -3.82 3.36
N GLU A 37 -10.62 -3.88 2.52
CA GLU A 37 -11.85 -4.60 2.85
C GLU A 37 -11.59 -6.07 3.20
N ARG A 38 -10.70 -6.71 2.45
CA ARG A 38 -10.36 -8.13 2.66
C ARG A 38 -9.55 -8.40 3.93
N LEU A 39 -8.86 -7.38 4.45
CA LEU A 39 -8.10 -7.41 5.71
C LEU A 39 -8.76 -6.56 6.81
N LYS A 40 -10.00 -6.11 6.61
CA LYS A 40 -10.64 -5.11 7.48
C LYS A 40 -10.68 -5.56 8.93
N LYS A 41 -10.94 -6.85 9.19
CA LYS A 41 -10.99 -7.41 10.55
C LYS A 41 -9.63 -7.33 11.22
N GLU A 42 -8.58 -7.66 10.50
CA GLU A 42 -7.20 -7.68 10.97
C GLU A 42 -6.68 -6.24 11.16
N LEU A 43 -6.88 -5.37 10.17
CA LEU A 43 -6.53 -3.94 10.20
C LEU A 43 -7.35 -3.14 11.22
N SER A 44 -8.48 -3.66 11.69
CA SER A 44 -9.23 -3.03 12.79
C SER A 44 -8.54 -3.25 14.14
N ASN A 45 -7.62 -4.21 14.27
CA ASN A 45 -6.95 -4.52 15.54
C ASN A 45 -5.54 -3.92 15.66
N ILE A 46 -5.01 -3.30 14.61
CA ILE A 46 -3.70 -2.65 14.64
C ILE A 46 -3.76 -1.32 15.41
N GLU A 47 -2.64 -0.91 16.00
CA GLU A 47 -2.47 0.39 16.65
C GLU A 47 -2.31 1.49 15.61
N SER A 48 -1.51 1.27 14.56
CA SER A 48 -1.25 2.27 13.53
C SER A 48 -0.95 1.66 12.17
N PHE A 49 -1.30 2.42 11.13
CA PHE A 49 -0.98 2.13 9.73
C PHE A 49 -0.31 3.35 9.10
N ARG A 50 0.90 3.18 8.58
CA ARG A 50 1.64 4.24 7.89
C ARG A 50 1.97 3.78 6.49
N PHE A 51 1.67 4.60 5.52
CA PHE A 51 1.87 4.26 4.12
C PHE A 51 2.61 5.38 3.39
N ILE A 52 3.70 5.03 2.71
CA ILE A 52 4.43 5.91 1.80
C ILE A 52 4.19 5.41 0.38
N TYR A 53 3.57 6.24 -0.45
CA TYR A 53 3.57 6.01 -1.88
C TYR A 53 4.99 6.19 -2.43
N THR A 54 5.57 5.12 -2.97
CA THR A 54 6.94 5.11 -3.51
C THR A 54 7.06 5.84 -4.84
N GLU A 55 5.94 5.98 -5.55
CA GLU A 55 5.80 6.82 -6.74
C GLU A 55 5.00 8.09 -6.42
N PRO A 56 5.24 9.21 -7.14
CA PRO A 56 4.47 10.44 -6.97
C PRO A 56 3.03 10.24 -7.44
N THR A 57 2.16 9.87 -6.50
CA THR A 57 0.76 9.59 -6.78
C THR A 57 -0.11 10.86 -6.81
N PHE A 58 0.30 11.91 -6.09
CA PHE A 58 -0.53 13.10 -5.83
C PHE A 58 0.22 14.44 -5.88
N THR A 59 1.46 14.48 -6.38
CA THR A 59 2.14 15.77 -6.59
C THR A 59 1.44 16.52 -7.71
N GLN A 60 0.58 17.47 -7.33
CA GLN A 60 -0.06 18.52 -8.13
C GLN A 60 -0.25 18.17 -9.61
N LEU A 61 -1.51 17.89 -9.98
CA LEU A 61 -2.02 18.27 -11.29
C LEU A 61 -1.58 19.70 -11.56
N ASP A 62 -0.48 19.84 -12.30
CA ASP A 62 0.10 21.12 -12.63
C ASP A 62 -1.00 21.98 -13.25
N ALA A 63 -1.28 23.08 -12.56
CA ALA A 63 -2.14 24.15 -12.98
C ALA A 63 -1.51 24.88 -14.20
N ARG A 64 -1.44 24.21 -15.34
CA ARG A 64 -1.21 24.86 -16.64
C ARG A 64 -2.51 24.83 -17.43
N LYS A 65 -3.31 25.86 -17.17
CA LYS A 65 -4.18 26.46 -18.19
C LYS A 65 -3.29 26.89 -19.35
N GLU A 66 -3.09 26.04 -20.34
CA GLU A 66 -2.69 26.50 -21.67
C GLU A 66 -3.16 25.53 -22.75
N ARG A 67 -4.23 25.97 -23.41
CA ARG A 67 -4.67 25.71 -24.80
C ARG A 67 -4.78 24.27 -25.30
N ARG A 68 -6.02 23.97 -25.70
CA ARG A 68 -6.46 22.97 -26.68
C ARG A 68 -5.36 22.57 -27.67
N GLU A 69 -4.94 21.32 -27.57
CA GLU A 69 -4.73 20.43 -28.70
C GLU A 69 -5.01 19.01 -28.20
N PHE A 70 -5.76 18.24 -29.00
CA PHE A 70 -6.20 16.89 -28.68
C PHE A 70 -5.01 15.96 -28.50
N TYR A 71 -4.62 15.72 -27.26
CA TYR A 71 -3.69 14.65 -26.88
C TYR A 71 -4.29 13.95 -25.65
N ILE A 72 -4.70 12.68 -25.81
CA ILE A 72 -5.18 11.83 -24.71
C ILE A 72 -4.13 10.74 -24.44
N PRO A 73 -3.07 11.00 -23.65
CA PRO A 73 -2.27 9.93 -23.08
C PRO A 73 -3.03 9.36 -21.90
N GLY A 74 -3.38 8.08 -22.00
CA GLY A 74 -4.19 7.37 -21.02
C GLY A 74 -3.72 7.53 -19.58
N ILE A 75 -4.65 7.91 -18.70
CA ILE A 75 -5.05 7.17 -17.49
C ILE A 75 -3.85 6.53 -16.75
N LYS A 76 -2.88 7.34 -16.32
CA LYS A 76 -1.85 6.90 -15.36
C LYS A 76 -2.15 7.36 -13.93
N GLY A 77 -2.91 8.45 -13.76
CA GLY A 77 -3.28 8.97 -12.43
C GLY A 77 -4.36 8.15 -11.70
N GLU A 78 -5.33 7.59 -12.41
CA GLU A 78 -6.44 6.83 -11.79
C GLU A 78 -6.01 5.44 -11.29
N LYS A 79 -4.95 4.84 -11.85
CA LYS A 79 -4.48 3.49 -11.48
C LYS A 79 -3.98 3.40 -10.03
N ALA A 80 -3.44 4.48 -9.50
CA ALA A 80 -2.86 4.47 -8.17
C ALA A 80 -3.91 4.55 -7.05
N ILE A 81 -5.14 4.98 -7.37
CA ILE A 81 -6.27 5.06 -6.43
C ILE A 81 -7.22 3.86 -6.61
N HIS A 82 -7.34 3.33 -7.82
CA HIS A 82 -8.31 2.28 -8.16
C HIS A 82 -7.72 0.87 -8.33
N GLY A 83 -6.39 0.74 -8.27
CA GLY A 83 -5.72 -0.55 -8.30
C GLY A 83 -5.81 -1.25 -9.66
N THR A 84 -5.74 -2.58 -9.69
CA THR A 84 -5.58 -3.38 -10.93
C THR A 84 -6.84 -3.42 -11.79
N GLU A 85 -6.71 -3.92 -13.04
CA GLU A 85 -7.84 -4.07 -13.99
C GLU A 85 -8.99 -4.95 -13.44
N PHE A 86 -8.73 -5.82 -12.45
CA PHE A 86 -9.76 -6.60 -11.75
C PHE A 86 -10.49 -5.81 -10.67
N GLU A 87 -9.78 -4.98 -9.92
CA GLU A 87 -10.38 -4.02 -8.98
C GLU A 87 -11.28 -3.03 -9.75
N MET A 88 -10.92 -2.69 -10.99
CA MET A 88 -11.78 -1.95 -11.91
C MET A 88 -13.03 -2.73 -12.39
N LYS A 89 -13.01 -4.07 -12.41
CA LYS A 89 -14.13 -4.94 -12.82
C LYS A 89 -15.13 -5.22 -11.71
N LEU A 90 -14.78 -5.01 -10.44
CA LEU A 90 -15.64 -5.16 -9.25
C LEU A 90 -16.69 -4.02 -9.08
N ARG A 91 -17.25 -3.53 -10.19
CA ARG A 91 -18.23 -2.43 -10.27
C ARG A 91 -19.63 -2.87 -9.82
N ASN A 92 -19.87 -2.89 -8.51
CA ASN A 92 -21.19 -2.59 -7.97
C ASN A 92 -21.08 -1.27 -7.19
N GLU A 93 -21.61 -0.17 -7.76
CA GLU A 93 -21.42 1.20 -7.25
C GLU A 93 -21.88 1.35 -5.79
N LEU A 94 -22.92 0.62 -5.39
CA LEU A 94 -23.42 0.61 -4.02
C LEU A 94 -22.41 -0.01 -3.03
N THR A 95 -21.78 -1.13 -3.42
CA THR A 95 -20.77 -1.81 -2.61
C THR A 95 -19.48 -1.00 -2.54
N GLN A 96 -19.05 -0.38 -3.64
CA GLN A 96 -17.85 0.46 -3.66
C GLN A 96 -18.01 1.68 -2.74
N LYS A 97 -19.18 2.34 -2.77
CA LYS A 97 -19.45 3.50 -1.89
C LYS A 97 -19.47 3.12 -0.42
N ALA A 98 -19.98 1.93 -0.08
CA ALA A 98 -19.94 1.42 1.29
C ALA A 98 -18.50 1.16 1.74
N ILE A 99 -17.72 0.38 0.97
CA ILE A 99 -16.32 0.07 1.26
C ILE A 99 -15.49 1.35 1.38
N ALA A 100 -15.65 2.30 0.46
CA ALA A 100 -14.91 3.56 0.47
C ALA A 100 -15.21 4.39 1.73
N ARG A 101 -16.47 4.42 2.19
CA ARG A 101 -16.85 5.11 3.44
C ARG A 101 -16.21 4.48 4.66
N GLU A 102 -16.26 3.16 4.76
CA GLU A 102 -15.66 2.43 5.88
C GLU A 102 -14.13 2.56 5.89
N CYS A 103 -13.51 2.49 4.71
CA CYS A 103 -12.08 2.73 4.55
C CYS A 103 -11.73 4.18 4.95
N ALA A 104 -12.48 5.18 4.49
CA ALA A 104 -12.24 6.57 4.87
C ALA A 104 -12.34 6.79 6.39
N GLN A 105 -13.31 6.16 7.06
CA GLN A 105 -13.42 6.20 8.52
C GLN A 105 -12.22 5.54 9.18
N TRP A 106 -11.83 4.34 8.74
CA TRP A 106 -10.65 3.66 9.27
C TRP A 106 -9.36 4.46 9.03
N ILE A 107 -9.22 5.11 7.87
CA ILE A 107 -8.08 5.98 7.58
C ILE A 107 -8.07 7.17 8.53
N ALA A 108 -9.21 7.80 8.76
CA ALA A 108 -9.31 8.92 9.70
C ALA A 108 -8.87 8.53 11.12
N ASP A 109 -9.10 7.28 11.53
CA ASP A 109 -8.84 6.82 12.89
C ASP A 109 -7.43 6.21 13.08
N LYS A 110 -6.91 5.47 12.09
CA LYS A 110 -5.74 4.59 12.27
C LYS A 110 -4.62 4.79 11.27
N ALA A 111 -4.89 5.41 10.12
CA ALA A 111 -3.95 5.44 9.01
C ALA A 111 -3.41 6.84 8.73
N LEU A 112 -2.13 6.90 8.35
CA LEU A 112 -1.49 8.08 7.82
C LEU A 112 -0.85 7.73 6.48
N PHE A 113 -1.02 8.62 5.52
CA PHE A 113 -0.47 8.45 4.17
C PHE A 113 0.46 9.61 3.86
N ARG A 114 1.66 9.28 3.35
CA ARG A 114 2.60 10.21 2.75
C ARG A 114 2.93 9.77 1.33
N SER A 115 3.43 10.70 0.51
CA SER A 115 4.02 10.38 -0.80
C SER A 115 5.46 10.83 -0.84
N ASN A 116 6.33 10.04 -1.47
CA ASN A 116 7.66 10.48 -1.87
C ASN A 116 7.52 11.64 -2.87
N ILE A 117 8.03 12.82 -2.52
CA ILE A 117 7.99 14.02 -3.36
C ILE A 117 9.29 14.24 -4.13
N THR A 118 10.25 13.33 -3.99
CA THR A 118 11.52 13.37 -4.69
C THR A 118 11.46 12.57 -6.01
N LYS A 119 12.48 12.73 -6.85
CA LYS A 119 12.68 11.89 -8.04
C LYS A 119 13.50 10.63 -7.75
N ARG A 120 13.84 10.38 -6.48
CA ARG A 120 14.64 9.21 -6.08
C ARG A 120 13.74 7.98 -6.00
N GLY A 121 14.19 6.86 -6.57
CA GLY A 121 13.50 5.59 -6.45
C GLY A 121 13.48 5.11 -5.00
N MET A 122 12.40 4.45 -4.61
CA MET A 122 12.23 3.86 -3.29
C MET A 122 11.80 2.40 -3.46
N ASN A 123 12.44 1.50 -2.72
CA ASN A 123 12.07 0.09 -2.73
C ASN A 123 10.71 -0.11 -2.06
N ASN A 124 9.94 -1.06 -2.59
CA ASN A 124 8.69 -1.47 -1.95
C ASN A 124 9.00 -2.49 -0.85
N TYR A 125 8.52 -2.21 0.36
CA TYR A 125 8.61 -3.12 1.50
C TYR A 125 7.54 -2.78 2.53
N MET A 126 7.30 -3.72 3.43
CA MET A 126 6.35 -3.58 4.52
C MET A 126 6.98 -4.12 5.80
N VAL A 127 6.92 -3.33 6.86
CA VAL A 127 7.38 -3.68 8.20
C VAL A 127 6.14 -3.89 9.07
N LEU A 128 6.02 -5.08 9.66
CA LEU A 128 4.98 -5.45 10.61
C LEU A 128 5.62 -5.67 11.97
N GLU A 129 5.29 -4.81 12.93
CA GLU A 129 5.69 -4.96 14.33
C GLU A 129 4.52 -5.60 15.10
N THR A 130 4.76 -6.75 15.75
CA THR A 130 3.75 -7.47 16.56
C THR A 130 3.98 -7.29 18.06
N GLY A 131 4.86 -6.36 18.44
CA GLY A 131 5.29 -6.10 19.82
C GLY A 131 6.39 -7.05 20.33
N LYS A 132 6.42 -8.30 19.87
CA LYS A 132 7.51 -9.27 20.16
C LYS A 132 8.49 -9.42 19.01
N GLU A 133 7.96 -9.40 17.79
CA GLU A 133 8.72 -9.68 16.58
C GLU A 133 8.48 -8.57 15.55
N THR A 134 9.43 -8.40 14.64
CA THR A 134 9.34 -7.47 13.52
C THR A 134 9.57 -8.26 12.24
N TYR A 135 8.55 -8.36 11.40
CA TYR A 135 8.65 -9.02 10.10
C TYR A 135 8.78 -7.99 8.99
N VAL A 136 9.56 -8.33 7.96
CA VAL A 136 9.72 -7.51 6.77
C VAL A 136 9.25 -8.29 5.56
N TYR A 137 8.31 -7.74 4.82
CA TYR A 137 7.84 -8.27 3.55
C TYR A 137 8.40 -7.44 2.39
N GLN A 138 8.91 -8.10 1.36
CA GLN A 138 9.52 -7.47 0.19
C GLN A 138 9.02 -8.06 -1.12
N SER A 139 9.39 -7.38 -2.22
CA SER A 139 9.14 -7.81 -3.59
C SER A 139 7.67 -7.90 -3.97
N PHE A 140 6.81 -7.10 -3.33
CA PHE A 140 5.41 -6.91 -3.73
C PHE A 140 5.20 -5.52 -4.34
N ASP A 141 4.24 -5.42 -5.26
CA ASP A 141 4.04 -4.22 -6.07
C ASP A 141 3.28 -3.10 -5.32
N GLY A 142 2.34 -3.50 -4.45
CA GLY A 142 1.35 -2.61 -3.86
C GLY A 142 0.53 -3.30 -2.78
N PHE A 143 -0.10 -2.51 -1.92
CA PHE A 143 -1.12 -3.00 -0.99
C PHE A 143 -2.46 -3.14 -1.73
N THR A 144 -2.50 -4.09 -2.66
CA THR A 144 -3.64 -4.43 -3.53
C THR A 144 -3.93 -5.92 -3.48
N LEU A 145 -5.09 -6.36 -3.94
CA LEU A 145 -5.41 -7.80 -3.93
C LEU A 145 -4.41 -8.60 -4.75
N SER A 146 -4.05 -8.13 -5.94
CA SER A 146 -2.99 -8.72 -6.77
C SER A 146 -1.62 -8.59 -6.10
N GLY A 147 -1.27 -7.42 -5.54
CA GLY A 147 0.01 -7.19 -4.86
C GLY A 147 0.26 -8.17 -3.71
N LEU A 148 -0.78 -8.46 -2.93
CA LEU A 148 -0.77 -9.45 -1.84
C LEU A 148 -1.02 -10.89 -2.32
N MET A 149 -1.15 -11.12 -3.63
CA MET A 149 -1.43 -12.43 -4.25
C MET A 149 -2.77 -13.07 -3.83
N ALA A 150 -3.73 -12.25 -3.39
CA ALA A 150 -5.07 -12.68 -2.98
C ALA A 150 -6.02 -12.92 -4.16
N GLU A 151 -5.59 -12.58 -5.37
CA GLU A 151 -6.30 -12.80 -6.63
C GLU A 151 -5.33 -13.16 -7.76
N LYS A 152 -5.88 -13.73 -8.83
CA LYS A 152 -5.11 -13.98 -10.06
C LYS A 152 -4.93 -12.68 -10.82
N ASP A 153 -3.70 -12.39 -11.23
CA ASP A 153 -3.37 -11.33 -12.17
C ASP A 153 -2.72 -11.91 -13.44
N ASN A 154 -2.31 -11.03 -14.36
CA ASN A 154 -1.64 -11.42 -15.60
C ASN A 154 -0.10 -11.48 -15.46
N SER A 155 0.42 -11.62 -14.24
CA SER A 155 1.85 -11.76 -13.99
C SER A 155 2.31 -13.19 -14.22
N LEU A 156 3.42 -13.34 -14.96
CA LEU A 156 4.03 -14.65 -15.21
C LEU A 156 4.71 -15.21 -13.96
N ASN A 157 5.39 -14.35 -13.20
CA ASN A 157 6.24 -14.71 -12.07
C ASN A 157 6.13 -13.63 -10.99
N LYS A 158 5.30 -13.90 -9.97
CA LYS A 158 5.14 -13.02 -8.81
C LYS A 158 5.62 -13.75 -7.56
N PHE A 159 6.61 -13.18 -6.91
CA PHE A 159 7.19 -13.71 -5.68
C PHE A 159 7.34 -12.60 -4.67
N ALA A 160 7.09 -12.91 -3.41
CA ALA A 160 7.31 -12.02 -2.30
C ALA A 160 8.05 -12.79 -1.20
N VAL A 161 8.76 -12.09 -0.34
CA VAL A 161 9.59 -12.72 0.69
C VAL A 161 9.25 -12.11 2.04
N LYS A 162 9.10 -12.96 3.06
CA LYS A 162 9.09 -12.56 4.48
C LYS A 162 10.46 -12.86 5.08
N ILE A 163 11.05 -11.82 5.61
CA ILE A 163 12.29 -11.87 6.37
C ILE A 163 11.91 -11.78 7.84
N ASP A 164 12.41 -12.72 8.60
CA ASP A 164 12.32 -12.77 10.06
C ASP A 164 13.75 -12.84 10.57
N ASN A 165 14.26 -11.68 11.00
CA ASN A 165 15.64 -11.48 11.43
C ASN A 165 15.65 -10.34 12.47
N PRO A 166 16.41 -10.47 13.58
CA PRO A 166 16.67 -9.37 14.51
C PRO A 166 17.06 -8.03 13.87
N GLU A 167 17.76 -8.04 12.73
CA GLU A 167 18.19 -6.84 12.01
C GLU A 167 17.06 -6.12 11.24
N ASN A 168 15.83 -6.66 11.27
CA ASN A 168 14.67 -6.06 10.60
C ASN A 168 14.35 -4.64 11.09
N ILE A 169 14.82 -4.27 12.28
CA ILE A 169 14.73 -2.91 12.81
C ILE A 169 15.37 -1.87 11.85
N ASN A 170 16.36 -2.26 11.05
CA ASN A 170 16.98 -1.36 10.08
C ASN A 170 16.02 -0.94 8.96
N TYR A 171 15.05 -1.78 8.60
CA TYR A 171 14.00 -1.40 7.65
C TYR A 171 13.03 -0.38 8.25
N LEU A 172 12.73 -0.53 9.54
CA LEU A 172 11.91 0.45 10.25
C LEU A 172 12.64 1.80 10.34
N ASN A 173 13.93 1.79 10.70
CA ASN A 173 14.74 3.01 10.77
C ASN A 173 14.80 3.72 9.41
N ALA A 174 15.03 2.98 8.31
CA ALA A 174 15.00 3.54 6.97
C ALA A 174 13.61 4.11 6.60
N PHE A 175 12.53 3.46 7.05
CA PHE A 175 11.17 3.99 6.90
C PHE A 175 11.01 5.30 7.67
N GLU A 176 11.46 5.37 8.92
CA GLU A 176 11.37 6.58 9.76
C GLU A 176 12.13 7.77 9.17
N GLU A 177 13.34 7.55 8.65
CA GLU A 177 14.13 8.61 8.00
C GLU A 177 13.35 9.28 6.87
N ILE A 178 12.70 8.48 6.02
CA ILE A 178 11.88 8.96 4.91
C ILE A 178 10.57 9.56 5.43
N TRP A 179 9.96 8.93 6.43
CA TRP A 179 8.69 9.34 7.01
C TRP A 179 8.80 10.69 7.71
N GLN A 180 9.89 10.99 8.40
CA GLN A 180 10.06 12.21 9.20
C GLN A 180 10.61 13.39 8.38
N ASP A 181 11.33 13.13 7.29
CA ASP A 181 11.87 14.19 6.42
C ASP A 181 10.79 14.72 5.46
N ASN A 182 10.27 15.91 5.78
CA ASN A 182 9.29 16.62 4.96
C ASN A 182 9.81 17.07 3.58
N ASN A 183 11.14 17.02 3.34
CA ASN A 183 11.73 17.25 2.03
C ASN A 183 11.72 15.98 1.17
N ILE A 184 11.55 14.80 1.78
CA ILE A 184 11.51 13.52 1.09
C ILE A 184 10.07 13.04 0.94
N SER A 185 9.28 13.07 2.02
CA SER A 185 7.87 12.64 2.00
C SER A 185 6.93 13.72 2.50
N LYS A 186 5.75 13.81 1.89
CA LYS A 186 4.70 14.78 2.28
C LYS A 186 3.41 14.07 2.62
N GLU A 187 2.83 14.45 3.75
CA GLU A 187 1.54 13.96 4.23
C GLU A 187 0.37 14.45 3.40
N HIS A 188 -0.58 13.55 3.14
CA HIS A 188 -1.87 13.89 2.57
C HIS A 188 -2.77 14.44 3.67
N SER A 189 -3.19 15.70 3.54
CA SER A 189 -4.15 16.30 4.47
C SER A 189 -5.48 15.53 4.40
N LYS A 190 -6.04 15.19 5.57
CA LYS A 190 -7.34 14.54 5.73
C LYS A 190 -8.48 15.39 5.20
#